data_AF-A0A257TMH9-F1
#
_entry.id   AF-A0A257TMH9-F1
#
_cell.length_a   1.000
_cell.length_b   1.000
_cell.length_c   1.000
_cell.angle_alpha   90.00
_cell.angle_beta   90.00
_cell.angle_gamma   90.00
#
_symmetry.space_group_name_H-M   'P 1'
#
loop_
_entity.id
_entity.type
_entity.pdbx_description
1 polymer ?
#
loop_
_entity_poly.entity_id
_entity_poly.type
_entity_poly.pdbx_seq_one_letter_code
_entity_poly.pdbx_strand_id
1 'polypeptide(L)'
;HSVDPDMRRGEWKNEGNYHYMDLDDYGSYPNFNVPHTYEEAVKKYGEQAVVKDGMVPWRVGLDVDSLTSAMKAHDVPLVLHLSADLGHYVADMHVPLHATKNYDGQFTGNIGVHFRWETGVPEQFGKDYSFTGIDSAYYIKDPVEHALKILTHGYSLLDKVFRADSLAKLGIPKDSLYKIETKNGRREYIYSDEYYKKFNTELNGMVESQMRAAARAVASYWYTAWVNAGKPKFW
;
A
#
# COMPACT_ATOMS: atom_id res chain seq x y z
N HIS A 1 6.65 -4.96 14.70
CA HIS A 1 5.21 -4.72 14.60
C HIS A 1 4.79 -4.21 13.24
N SER A 2 5.28 -3.08 12.73
CA SER A 2 4.77 -2.54 11.44
C SER A 2 5.10 -3.38 10.19
N VAL A 3 5.95 -4.41 10.29
CA VAL A 3 6.26 -5.36 9.20
C VAL A 3 5.75 -6.77 9.52
N ASP A 4 5.14 -6.97 10.69
CA ASP A 4 4.65 -8.27 11.14
C ASP A 4 3.53 -8.82 10.22
N PRO A 5 2.65 -7.99 9.62
CA PRO A 5 1.71 -8.45 8.58
C PRO A 5 2.38 -9.19 7.42
N ASP A 6 3.45 -8.64 6.84
CA ASP A 6 4.21 -9.31 5.78
C ASP A 6 4.82 -10.63 6.25
N MET A 7 5.31 -10.67 7.49
CA MET A 7 5.95 -11.86 8.05
C MET A 7 4.96 -13.02 8.24
N ARG A 8 3.69 -12.73 8.56
CA ARG A 8 2.66 -13.76 8.79
C ARG A 8 1.85 -14.11 7.53
N ARG A 9 2.18 -13.52 6.37
CA ARG A 9 1.53 -13.77 5.07
C ARG A 9 1.43 -15.25 4.70
N GLY A 10 2.47 -16.03 5.02
CA GLY A 10 2.53 -17.48 4.77
C GLY A 10 1.98 -18.35 5.90
N GLU A 11 1.65 -17.75 7.05
CA GLU A 11 1.19 -18.46 8.24
C GLU A 11 -0.33 -18.45 8.34
N TRP A 12 -0.97 -17.36 7.91
CA TRP A 12 -2.40 -17.12 8.10
C TRP A 12 -3.13 -17.13 6.76
N LYS A 13 -4.24 -17.89 6.69
CA LYS A 13 -4.95 -18.24 5.45
C LYS A 13 -5.22 -17.06 4.51
N ASN A 14 -5.66 -15.93 5.05
CA ASN A 14 -6.10 -14.77 4.26
C ASN A 14 -5.17 -13.55 4.40
N GLU A 15 -4.07 -13.64 5.16
CA GLU A 15 -3.22 -12.47 5.46
C GLU A 15 -2.76 -11.81 4.17
N GLY A 16 -2.29 -12.61 3.20
CA GLY A 16 -1.83 -12.08 1.93
C GLY A 16 -2.87 -11.27 1.15
N ASN A 17 -4.17 -11.51 1.37
CA ASN A 17 -5.26 -10.80 0.71
C ASN A 17 -5.64 -9.50 1.44
N TYR A 18 -5.07 -9.22 2.60
CA TYR A 18 -5.31 -7.98 3.35
C TYR A 18 -4.39 -6.81 2.92
N HIS A 19 -3.41 -7.06 2.05
CA HIS A 19 -2.46 -6.05 1.60
C HIS A 19 -2.89 -5.30 0.35
N TYR A 20 -3.90 -5.79 -0.40
CA TYR A 20 -4.22 -5.26 -1.72
C TYR A 20 -5.71 -5.34 -2.04
N MET A 21 -6.07 -4.72 -3.17
CA MET A 21 -7.33 -4.97 -3.87
C MET A 21 -7.15 -4.74 -5.37
N ASP A 22 -7.45 -5.76 -6.17
CA ASP A 22 -7.40 -5.74 -7.63
C ASP A 22 -8.65 -5.04 -8.19
N LEU A 23 -8.65 -3.70 -8.21
CA LEU A 23 -9.81 -2.90 -8.65
C LEU A 23 -10.27 -3.20 -10.08
N ASP A 24 -9.36 -3.72 -10.92
CA ASP A 24 -9.63 -4.16 -12.30
C ASP A 24 -10.74 -5.20 -12.43
N ASP A 25 -10.97 -5.99 -11.39
CA ASP A 25 -11.99 -7.04 -11.39
C ASP A 25 -13.37 -6.51 -10.97
N TYR A 26 -13.44 -5.25 -10.52
CA TYR A 26 -14.67 -4.56 -10.08
C TYR A 26 -15.18 -3.49 -11.06
N GLY A 27 -14.50 -3.25 -12.18
CA GLY A 27 -14.93 -2.28 -13.18
C GLY A 27 -13.77 -1.63 -13.92
N SER A 28 -13.92 -0.35 -14.26
CA SER A 28 -12.89 0.40 -14.97
C SER A 28 -12.76 1.79 -14.37
N TYR A 29 -11.53 2.30 -14.32
CA TYR A 29 -11.25 3.64 -13.82
C TYR A 29 -12.07 4.71 -14.57
N PRO A 30 -12.64 5.71 -13.89
CA PRO A 30 -12.60 5.94 -12.43
C PRO A 30 -13.76 5.28 -11.65
N ASN A 31 -14.63 4.51 -12.31
CA ASN A 31 -15.89 4.03 -11.74
C ASN A 31 -15.82 2.53 -11.42
N PHE A 32 -15.14 2.19 -10.33
CA PHE A 32 -15.12 0.82 -9.80
C PHE A 32 -16.40 0.53 -9.01
N ASN A 33 -16.96 -0.66 -9.16
CA ASN A 33 -18.22 -1.06 -8.54
C ASN A 33 -17.99 -1.91 -7.28
N VAL A 34 -17.07 -1.48 -6.41
CA VAL A 34 -16.74 -2.17 -5.16
C VAL A 34 -17.81 -1.86 -4.10
N PRO A 35 -18.49 -2.86 -3.51
CA PRO A 35 -19.44 -2.62 -2.44
C PRO A 35 -18.75 -2.14 -1.16
N HIS A 36 -19.45 -1.31 -0.39
CA HIS A 36 -18.91 -0.74 0.85
C HIS A 36 -18.80 -1.80 1.97
N THR A 37 -19.54 -2.90 1.89
CA THR A 37 -19.44 -4.00 2.86
C THR A 37 -18.93 -5.28 2.20
N TYR A 38 -18.20 -6.07 2.98
CA TYR A 38 -17.69 -7.37 2.54
C TYR A 38 -18.85 -8.30 2.20
N GLU A 39 -19.92 -8.29 2.99
CA GLU A 39 -21.11 -9.13 2.79
C GLU A 39 -21.81 -8.82 1.47
N GLU A 40 -21.93 -7.54 1.08
CA GLU A 40 -22.49 -7.15 -0.21
C GLU A 40 -21.57 -7.56 -1.36
N ALA A 41 -20.25 -7.44 -1.19
CA ALA A 41 -19.28 -7.91 -2.17
C ALA A 41 -19.38 -9.42 -2.38
N VAL A 42 -19.42 -10.20 -1.30
CA VAL A 42 -19.59 -11.66 -1.35
C VAL A 42 -20.92 -12.04 -1.99
N LYS A 43 -22.02 -11.36 -1.65
CA LYS A 43 -23.33 -11.61 -2.25
C LYS A 43 -23.34 -11.34 -3.76
N LYS A 44 -22.60 -10.34 -4.22
CA LYS A 44 -22.57 -9.91 -5.63
C LYS A 44 -21.59 -10.69 -6.49
N TYR A 45 -20.39 -10.97 -5.96
CA TYR A 45 -19.26 -11.52 -6.72
C TYR A 45 -18.85 -12.93 -6.28
N GLY A 46 -19.32 -13.40 -5.12
CA GLY A 46 -18.94 -14.68 -4.52
C GLY A 46 -17.67 -14.58 -3.68
N GLU A 47 -17.63 -15.31 -2.57
CA GLU A 47 -16.55 -15.23 -1.57
C GLU A 47 -15.16 -15.53 -2.17
N GLN A 48 -15.05 -16.57 -3.00
CA GLN A 48 -13.75 -16.94 -3.58
C GLN A 48 -13.16 -15.84 -4.47
N ALA A 49 -13.99 -15.14 -5.24
CA ALA A 49 -13.55 -14.02 -6.07
C ALA A 49 -13.14 -12.85 -5.17
N VAL A 50 -14.00 -12.45 -4.23
CA VAL A 50 -13.72 -11.33 -3.33
C VAL A 50 -12.42 -11.52 -2.53
N VAL A 51 -12.20 -12.71 -1.98
CA VAL A 51 -10.97 -13.02 -1.23
C VAL A 51 -9.75 -12.97 -2.16
N LYS A 52 -9.85 -13.56 -3.35
CA LYS A 52 -8.76 -13.58 -4.33
C LYS A 52 -8.39 -12.17 -4.80
N ASP A 53 -9.40 -11.34 -5.04
CA ASP A 53 -9.24 -9.98 -5.58
C ASP A 53 -8.79 -8.99 -4.48
N GLY A 54 -8.60 -9.44 -3.23
CA GLY A 54 -8.08 -8.63 -2.14
C GLY A 54 -9.15 -7.89 -1.34
N MET A 55 -8.87 -7.68 -0.06
CA MET A 55 -9.85 -7.28 0.95
C MET A 55 -9.43 -6.07 1.79
N VAL A 56 -8.35 -5.38 1.42
CA VAL A 56 -7.76 -4.32 2.25
C VAL A 56 -8.75 -3.24 2.73
N PRO A 57 -9.74 -2.75 1.94
CA PRO A 57 -10.67 -1.73 2.42
C PRO A 57 -11.53 -2.19 3.58
N TRP A 58 -12.05 -3.42 3.50
CA TRP A 58 -12.88 -4.00 4.55
C TRP A 58 -12.04 -4.39 5.78
N ARG A 59 -10.81 -4.89 5.57
CA ARG A 59 -9.86 -5.15 6.66
C ARG A 59 -9.60 -3.90 7.48
N VAL A 60 -9.27 -2.79 6.81
CA VAL A 60 -9.00 -1.50 7.46
C VAL A 60 -10.23 -0.99 8.23
N GLY A 61 -11.44 -1.15 7.69
CA GLY A 61 -12.67 -0.85 8.42
C GLY A 61 -12.81 -1.64 9.71
N LEU A 62 -12.63 -2.96 9.64
CA LEU A 62 -12.67 -3.86 10.81
C LEU A 62 -11.57 -3.54 11.83
N ASP A 63 -10.38 -3.16 11.37
CA ASP A 63 -9.25 -2.79 12.22
C ASP A 63 -9.50 -1.49 12.98
N VAL A 64 -10.17 -0.50 12.37
CA VAL A 64 -10.59 0.72 13.07
C VAL A 64 -11.56 0.39 14.21
N ASP A 65 -12.53 -0.49 13.97
CA ASP A 65 -13.49 -0.91 15.00
C ASP A 65 -12.83 -1.72 16.12
N SER A 66 -11.89 -2.59 15.75
CA SER A 66 -11.09 -3.38 16.71
C SER A 66 -10.20 -2.48 17.56
N LEU A 67 -9.50 -1.54 16.94
CA LEU A 67 -8.65 -0.57 17.64
C LEU A 67 -9.47 0.34 18.55
N THR A 68 -10.65 0.78 18.07
CA THR A 68 -11.61 1.54 18.88
C THR A 68 -12.00 0.78 20.14
N SER A 69 -12.31 -0.52 20.01
CA SER A 69 -12.71 -1.38 21.12
C SER A 69 -11.56 -1.59 22.12
N ALA A 70 -10.35 -1.86 21.63
CA ALA A 70 -9.16 -1.97 22.46
C ALA A 70 -8.86 -0.68 23.22
N MET A 71 -9.03 0.48 22.56
CA MET A 71 -8.84 1.78 23.19
C MET A 71 -9.87 2.06 24.30
N LYS A 72 -11.16 1.72 24.08
CA LYS A 72 -12.21 1.82 25.11
C LYS A 72 -11.90 0.94 26.33
N ALA A 73 -11.32 -0.23 26.10
CA ALA A 73 -10.95 -1.17 27.15
C ALA A 73 -9.64 -0.81 27.87
N HIS A 74 -8.92 0.21 27.42
CA HIS A 74 -7.56 0.55 27.90
C HIS A 74 -6.56 -0.62 27.78
N ASP A 75 -6.75 -1.52 26.82
CA ASP A 75 -5.84 -2.64 26.55
C ASP A 75 -4.63 -2.15 25.74
N VAL A 76 -3.64 -1.58 26.43
CA VAL A 76 -2.46 -0.96 25.81
C VAL A 76 -1.68 -1.93 24.90
N PRO A 77 -1.39 -3.19 25.31
CA PRO A 77 -0.74 -4.14 24.41
C PRO A 77 -1.52 -4.36 23.10
N LEU A 78 -2.84 -4.54 23.18
CA LEU A 78 -3.66 -4.74 21.99
C LEU A 78 -3.76 -3.48 21.14
N VAL A 79 -3.84 -2.29 21.75
CA VAL A 79 -3.80 -1.01 21.04
C VAL A 79 -2.51 -0.88 20.22
N LEU A 80 -1.35 -1.21 20.78
CA LEU A 80 -0.08 -1.14 20.07
C LEU A 80 -0.01 -2.11 18.89
N HIS A 81 -0.47 -3.35 19.11
CA HIS A 81 -0.51 -4.37 18.05
C HIS A 81 -1.43 -3.96 16.90
N LEU A 82 -2.69 -3.63 17.20
CA LEU A 82 -3.67 -3.23 16.19
C LEU A 82 -3.28 -1.91 15.49
N SER A 83 -2.66 -0.97 16.20
CA SER A 83 -2.17 0.27 15.57
C SER A 83 -1.09 -0.02 14.53
N ALA A 84 -0.18 -0.96 14.81
CA ALA A 84 0.87 -1.33 13.89
C ALA A 84 0.34 -2.05 12.65
N ASP A 85 -0.57 -3.01 12.83
CA ASP A 85 -1.20 -3.74 11.73
C ASP A 85 -2.07 -2.83 10.85
N LEU A 86 -2.93 -2.02 11.47
CA LEU A 86 -3.73 -1.01 10.75
C LEU A 86 -2.83 -0.02 10.00
N GLY A 87 -1.73 0.40 10.63
CA GLY A 87 -0.76 1.29 10.00
C GLY A 87 -0.12 0.69 8.74
N HIS A 88 0.18 -0.61 8.78
CA HIS A 88 0.72 -1.36 7.65
C HIS A 88 -0.28 -1.43 6.49
N TYR A 89 -1.48 -1.95 6.72
CA TYR A 89 -2.49 -2.09 5.66
C TYR A 89 -2.88 -0.73 5.05
N VAL A 90 -2.92 0.34 5.85
CA VAL A 90 -3.15 1.70 5.34
C VAL A 90 -2.00 2.19 4.48
N ALA A 91 -0.75 1.88 4.83
CA ALA A 91 0.41 2.24 4.02
C ALA A 91 0.43 1.48 2.69
N ASP A 92 0.10 0.19 2.68
CA ASP A 92 0.01 -0.65 1.48
C ASP A 92 -0.95 -0.09 0.43
N MET A 93 -2.11 0.43 0.84
CA MET A 93 -3.04 1.06 -0.10
C MET A 93 -2.45 2.27 -0.85
N HIS A 94 -1.38 2.87 -0.34
CA HIS A 94 -0.69 3.98 -1.01
C HIS A 94 0.39 3.51 -2.00
N VAL A 95 0.64 2.21 -2.11
CA VAL A 95 1.41 1.61 -3.20
C VAL A 95 0.48 1.45 -4.41
N PRO A 96 0.67 2.20 -5.53
CA PRO A 96 -0.21 2.10 -6.70
C PRO A 96 -0.44 0.67 -7.19
N LEU A 97 0.60 -0.15 -7.09
CA LEU A 97 0.64 -1.53 -7.58
C LEU A 97 -0.18 -2.50 -6.71
N HIS A 98 -0.60 -2.10 -5.49
CA HIS A 98 -1.51 -2.88 -4.65
C HIS A 98 -2.99 -2.63 -5.01
N ALA A 99 -3.27 -1.82 -6.04
CA ALA A 99 -4.63 -1.53 -6.52
C ALA A 99 -5.02 -2.30 -7.80
N THR A 100 -4.16 -3.18 -8.32
CA THR A 100 -4.32 -3.81 -9.65
C THR A 100 -3.82 -5.24 -9.70
N LYS A 101 -4.48 -6.07 -10.51
CA LYS A 101 -3.98 -7.41 -10.84
C LYS A 101 -2.69 -7.40 -11.66
N ASN A 102 -2.34 -6.25 -12.26
CA ASN A 102 -1.05 -6.04 -12.94
C ASN A 102 0.03 -5.57 -11.94
N TYR A 103 -0.04 -6.00 -10.68
CA TYR A 103 0.78 -5.52 -9.56
C TYR A 103 2.29 -5.55 -9.83
N ASP A 104 2.78 -6.49 -10.63
CA ASP A 104 4.20 -6.59 -10.97
C ASP A 104 4.49 -6.22 -12.43
N GLY A 105 3.52 -5.65 -13.16
CA GLY A 105 3.68 -5.31 -14.57
C GLY A 105 3.68 -6.53 -15.51
N GLN A 106 3.17 -7.67 -15.04
CA GLN A 106 3.12 -8.94 -15.77
C GLN A 106 2.29 -8.90 -17.06
N PHE A 107 1.36 -7.96 -17.20
CA PHE A 107 0.52 -7.77 -18.38
C PHE A 107 0.98 -6.62 -19.28
N THR A 108 1.95 -5.82 -18.85
CA THR A 108 2.48 -4.67 -19.60
C THR A 108 3.96 -4.81 -19.98
N GLY A 109 4.61 -5.91 -19.59
CA GLY A 109 6.03 -6.15 -19.86
C GLY A 109 6.99 -5.46 -18.88
N ASN A 110 6.48 -5.04 -17.72
CA ASN A 110 7.23 -4.37 -16.67
C ASN A 110 7.57 -5.29 -15.48
N ILE A 111 7.60 -6.63 -15.67
CA ILE A 111 7.87 -7.63 -14.61
C ILE A 111 8.97 -7.17 -13.63
N GLY A 112 8.70 -7.30 -12.33
CA GLY A 112 9.53 -6.86 -11.22
C GLY A 112 9.38 -5.38 -10.84
N VAL A 113 8.46 -4.61 -11.46
CA VAL A 113 8.32 -3.17 -11.18
C VAL A 113 7.81 -2.93 -9.76
N HIS A 114 7.09 -3.89 -9.17
CA HIS A 114 6.65 -3.83 -7.78
C HIS A 114 7.83 -3.60 -6.85
N PHE A 115 8.80 -4.51 -6.87
CA PHE A 115 10.00 -4.40 -6.05
C PHE A 115 10.79 -3.11 -6.35
N ARG A 116 10.89 -2.72 -7.62
CA ARG A 116 11.62 -1.50 -8.01
C ARG A 116 10.97 -0.24 -7.44
N TRP A 117 9.64 -0.17 -7.41
CA TRP A 117 8.89 0.97 -6.88
C TRP A 117 8.90 0.98 -5.35
N GLU A 118 8.57 -0.15 -4.72
CA GLU A 118 8.32 -0.24 -3.27
C GLU A 118 9.61 -0.32 -2.45
N THR A 119 10.64 -1.00 -2.97
CA THR A 119 11.91 -1.20 -2.26
C THR A 119 13.03 -0.42 -2.92
N GLY A 120 13.23 -0.61 -4.22
CA GLY A 120 14.42 -0.12 -4.92
C GLY A 120 14.56 1.41 -4.90
N VAL A 121 13.49 2.15 -5.19
CA VAL A 121 13.51 3.62 -5.17
C VAL A 121 13.68 4.17 -3.74
N PRO A 122 12.89 3.76 -2.72
CA PRO A 122 13.11 4.21 -1.36
C PRO A 122 14.49 3.90 -0.79
N GLU A 123 15.03 2.69 -1.02
CA GLU A 123 16.36 2.32 -0.50
C GLU A 123 17.48 3.24 -1.05
N GLN A 124 17.34 3.74 -2.28
CA GLN A 124 18.36 4.58 -2.93
C GLN A 124 18.17 6.08 -2.69
N PHE A 125 16.93 6.56 -2.67
CA PHE A 125 16.63 8.00 -2.69
C PHE A 125 15.88 8.48 -1.44
N GLY A 126 15.39 7.57 -0.59
CA GLY A 126 14.53 7.90 0.55
C GLY A 126 15.20 8.77 1.62
N LYS A 127 16.54 8.78 1.69
CA LYS A 127 17.30 9.66 2.59
C LYS A 127 17.08 11.15 2.31
N ASP A 128 16.69 11.49 1.09
CA ASP A 128 16.49 12.87 0.64
C ASP A 128 15.01 13.30 0.76
N TYR A 129 14.11 12.39 1.18
CA TYR A 129 12.70 12.68 1.36
C TYR A 129 12.46 13.55 2.58
N SER A 130 11.53 14.50 2.46
CA SER A 130 11.08 15.33 3.56
C SER A 130 9.73 14.84 4.07
N PHE A 131 9.61 14.64 5.37
CA PHE A 131 8.33 14.37 6.06
C PHE A 131 7.86 15.55 6.91
N THR A 132 8.45 16.73 6.68
CA THR A 132 8.03 17.97 7.34
C THR A 132 6.81 18.58 6.63
N GLY A 133 6.01 19.36 7.37
CA GLY A 133 4.84 20.04 6.81
C GLY A 133 3.75 19.11 6.26
N ILE A 134 3.65 17.88 6.78
CA ILE A 134 2.48 17.02 6.52
C ILE A 134 1.32 17.58 7.34
N ASP A 135 0.17 17.77 6.69
CA ASP A 135 -1.05 18.23 7.35
C ASP A 135 -1.45 17.31 8.52
N SER A 136 -2.12 17.89 9.51
CA SER A 136 -2.62 17.14 10.66
C SER A 136 -3.62 16.04 10.25
N ALA A 137 -3.68 15.01 11.10
CA ALA A 137 -4.70 13.97 11.04
C ALA A 137 -6.11 14.57 11.13
N TYR A 138 -7.07 13.90 10.50
CA TYR A 138 -8.46 14.31 10.49
C TYR A 138 -9.38 13.11 10.75
N TYR A 139 -10.63 13.40 11.12
CA TYR A 139 -11.63 12.37 11.37
C TYR A 139 -12.15 11.80 10.04
N ILE A 140 -12.10 10.48 9.91
CA ILE A 140 -12.62 9.74 8.76
C ILE A 140 -14.02 9.24 9.11
N LYS A 141 -15.04 9.74 8.41
CA LYS A 141 -16.44 9.36 8.65
C LYS A 141 -16.74 7.91 8.26
N ASP A 142 -16.17 7.46 7.15
CA ASP A 142 -16.33 6.11 6.61
C ASP A 142 -14.94 5.57 6.24
N PRO A 143 -14.35 4.70 7.10
CA PRO A 143 -13.04 4.08 6.88
C PRO A 143 -12.90 3.33 5.55
N VAL A 144 -13.97 2.65 5.10
CA VAL A 144 -13.93 1.80 3.88
C VAL A 144 -14.01 2.69 2.64
N GLU A 145 -14.93 3.65 2.61
CA GLU A 145 -15.03 4.62 1.51
C GLU A 145 -13.74 5.44 1.36
N HIS A 146 -13.10 5.79 2.47
CA HIS A 146 -11.80 6.46 2.44
C HIS A 146 -10.69 5.55 1.88
N ALA A 147 -10.68 4.27 2.24
CA ALA A 147 -9.76 3.28 1.68
C ALA A 147 -9.95 3.11 0.16
N LEU A 148 -11.20 3.01 -0.30
CA LEU A 148 -11.52 2.92 -1.73
C LEU A 148 -11.07 4.16 -2.52
N LYS A 149 -11.15 5.36 -1.93
CA LYS A 149 -10.60 6.58 -2.52
C LYS A 149 -9.08 6.55 -2.65
N ILE A 150 -8.38 6.06 -1.64
CA ILE A 150 -6.92 5.89 -1.69
C ILE A 150 -6.55 4.93 -2.82
N LEU A 151 -7.19 3.75 -2.87
CA LEU A 151 -6.91 2.75 -3.91
C LEU A 151 -7.25 3.26 -5.31
N THR A 152 -8.37 3.97 -5.47
CA THR A 152 -8.76 4.57 -6.77
C THR A 152 -7.74 5.63 -7.21
N HIS A 153 -7.22 6.42 -6.28
CA HIS A 153 -6.11 7.35 -6.54
C HIS A 153 -4.83 6.59 -6.92
N GLY A 154 -4.45 5.56 -6.16
CA GLY A 154 -3.31 4.69 -6.46
C GLY A 154 -3.40 4.09 -7.86
N TYR A 155 -4.56 3.56 -8.22
CA TYR A 155 -4.84 3.03 -9.54
C TYR A 155 -4.60 4.06 -10.65
N SER A 156 -5.00 5.33 -10.44
CA SER A 156 -4.78 6.39 -11.43
C SER A 156 -3.30 6.68 -11.73
N LEU A 157 -2.38 6.23 -10.87
CA LEU A 157 -0.95 6.42 -11.02
C LEU A 157 -0.26 5.30 -11.81
N LEU A 158 -0.95 4.19 -12.09
CA LEU A 158 -0.39 2.99 -12.71
C LEU A 158 0.25 3.25 -14.06
N ASP A 159 -0.44 3.98 -14.95
CA ASP A 159 0.10 4.35 -16.27
C ASP A 159 1.43 5.09 -16.17
N LYS A 160 1.55 5.98 -15.17
CA LYS A 160 2.80 6.71 -14.91
C LYS A 160 3.89 5.78 -14.39
N VAL A 161 3.56 4.84 -13.49
CA VAL A 161 4.52 3.84 -12.98
C VAL A 161 5.08 2.98 -14.11
N PHE A 162 4.21 2.38 -14.93
CA PHE A 162 4.64 1.50 -16.02
C PHE A 162 5.39 2.26 -17.11
N ARG A 163 4.93 3.45 -17.48
CA ARG A 163 5.63 4.32 -18.44
C ARG A 163 7.01 4.73 -17.92
N ALA A 164 7.12 5.13 -16.65
CA ALA A 164 8.39 5.50 -16.05
C ALA A 164 9.39 4.34 -16.09
N ASP A 165 8.95 3.11 -15.78
CA ASP A 165 9.77 1.91 -15.84
C ASP A 165 10.27 1.63 -17.27
N SER A 166 9.39 1.74 -18.27
CA SER A 166 9.76 1.57 -19.69
C SER A 166 10.74 2.63 -20.16
N LEU A 167 10.51 3.91 -19.82
CA LEU A 167 11.40 5.03 -20.20
C LEU A 167 12.77 4.91 -19.52
N ALA A 168 12.83 4.44 -18.28
CA ALA A 168 14.08 4.28 -17.54
C ALA A 168 15.04 3.25 -18.18
N LYS A 169 14.51 2.29 -18.95
CA LYS A 169 15.31 1.31 -19.70
C LYS A 169 15.88 1.88 -21.01
N LEU A 170 15.27 2.94 -21.55
CA LEU A 170 15.65 3.47 -22.86
C LEU A 170 17.06 4.08 -22.83
N GLY A 171 17.84 3.69 -23.85
CA GLY A 171 19.21 4.17 -24.05
C GLY A 171 20.26 3.52 -23.15
N ILE A 172 19.89 2.61 -22.25
CA ILE A 172 20.85 1.84 -21.46
C ILE A 172 21.22 0.56 -22.22
N PRO A 173 22.49 0.31 -22.56
CA PRO A 173 22.92 -0.95 -23.15
C PRO A 173 22.56 -2.14 -22.24
N LYS A 174 22.20 -3.28 -22.83
CA LYS A 174 21.77 -4.47 -22.06
C LYS A 174 22.80 -4.90 -21.00
N ASP A 175 24.08 -4.81 -21.31
CA ASP A 175 25.18 -5.18 -20.42
C ASP A 175 25.39 -4.18 -19.26
N SER A 176 24.77 -2.99 -19.34
CA SER A 176 24.80 -1.94 -18.31
C SER A 176 23.46 -1.74 -17.60
N LEU A 177 22.41 -2.45 -18.03
CA LEU A 177 21.07 -2.35 -17.45
C LEU A 177 21.00 -2.99 -16.06
N TYR A 178 21.86 -3.97 -15.81
CA TYR A 178 21.90 -4.70 -14.55
C TYR A 178 23.25 -4.54 -13.88
N LYS A 179 23.24 -4.58 -12.55
CA LYS A 179 24.42 -4.71 -11.71
C LYS A 179 24.25 -5.92 -10.80
N ILE A 180 25.37 -6.40 -10.26
CA ILE A 180 25.37 -7.50 -9.29
C ILE A 180 25.58 -6.89 -7.92
N GLU A 181 24.66 -7.16 -7.01
CA GLU A 181 24.76 -6.75 -5.61
C GLU A 181 24.86 -8.00 -4.73
N THR A 182 25.58 -7.89 -3.61
CA THR A 182 25.60 -8.94 -2.59
C THR A 182 24.82 -8.47 -1.38
N LYS A 183 23.63 -9.03 -1.17
CA LYS A 183 22.77 -8.75 0.00
C LYS A 183 22.64 -10.04 0.81
N ASN A 184 22.92 -9.99 2.11
CA ASN A 184 22.87 -11.16 3.01
C ASN A 184 23.65 -12.39 2.51
N GLY A 185 24.80 -12.18 1.85
CA GLY A 185 25.64 -13.26 1.31
C GLY A 185 25.14 -13.90 0.03
N ARG A 186 24.03 -13.42 -0.57
CA ARG A 186 23.51 -13.86 -1.87
C ARG A 186 23.80 -12.83 -2.94
N ARG A 187 24.22 -13.30 -4.12
CA ARG A 187 24.41 -12.45 -5.30
C ARG A 187 23.07 -12.28 -6.01
N GLU A 188 22.64 -11.04 -6.16
CA GLU A 188 21.39 -10.67 -6.82
C GLU A 188 21.70 -9.83 -8.06
N TYR A 189 20.97 -10.10 -9.15
CA TYR A 189 21.01 -9.28 -10.36
C TYR A 189 19.90 -8.25 -10.24
N ILE A 190 20.28 -7.00 -9.98
CA ILE A 190 19.36 -5.88 -9.84
C ILE A 190 19.59 -4.87 -10.95
N TYR A 191 18.64 -3.97 -11.17
CA TYR A 191 18.81 -2.90 -12.13
C TYR A 191 19.93 -1.95 -11.69
N SER A 192 20.63 -1.36 -12.67
CA SER A 192 21.75 -0.46 -12.43
C SER A 192 21.32 0.87 -11.81
N ASP A 193 22.29 1.59 -11.23
CA ASP A 193 22.05 2.91 -10.64
C ASP A 193 21.55 3.92 -11.69
N GLU A 194 22.00 3.80 -12.94
CA GLU A 194 21.52 4.63 -14.05
C GLU A 194 20.03 4.41 -14.31
N TYR A 195 19.58 3.15 -14.33
CA TYR A 195 18.16 2.82 -14.45
C TYR A 195 17.36 3.45 -13.31
N TYR A 196 17.79 3.25 -12.06
CA TYR A 196 17.02 3.75 -10.90
C TYR A 196 16.98 5.28 -10.84
N LYS A 197 18.06 5.95 -11.25
CA LYS A 197 18.07 7.42 -11.38
C LYS A 197 17.06 7.90 -12.43
N LYS A 198 17.00 7.26 -13.61
CA LYS A 198 16.01 7.59 -14.64
C LYS A 198 14.60 7.28 -14.15
N PHE A 199 14.38 6.12 -13.55
CA PHE A 199 13.07 5.72 -13.02
C PHE A 199 12.55 6.70 -11.97
N ASN A 200 13.38 7.07 -10.98
CA ASN A 200 13.02 8.05 -9.97
C ASN A 200 12.72 9.44 -10.58
N THR A 201 13.48 9.83 -11.61
CA THR A 201 13.24 11.09 -12.34
C THR A 201 11.88 11.09 -13.04
N GLU A 202 11.55 10.01 -13.75
CA GLU A 202 10.27 9.85 -14.47
C GLU A 202 9.07 9.72 -13.50
N LEU A 203 9.27 9.09 -12.34
CA LEU A 203 8.27 9.07 -11.27
C LEU A 203 8.01 10.46 -10.69
N ASN A 204 8.96 11.40 -10.83
CA ASN A 204 8.81 12.81 -10.49
C ASN A 204 8.22 13.03 -9.08
N GLY A 205 8.90 12.51 -8.06
CA GLY A 205 8.50 12.66 -6.64
C GLY A 205 7.30 11.81 -6.20
N MET A 206 6.77 10.93 -7.06
CA MET A 206 5.59 10.12 -6.73
C MET A 206 5.76 9.30 -5.44
N VAL A 207 6.89 8.61 -5.27
CA VAL A 207 7.11 7.71 -4.12
C VAL A 207 7.07 8.49 -2.81
N GLU A 208 7.80 9.60 -2.71
CA GLU A 208 7.76 10.49 -1.55
C GLU A 208 6.34 11.02 -1.30
N SER A 209 5.64 11.47 -2.36
CA SER A 209 4.27 11.97 -2.24
C SER A 209 3.31 10.90 -1.68
N GLN A 210 3.44 9.65 -2.14
CA GLN A 210 2.62 8.55 -1.63
C GLN A 210 2.98 8.19 -0.18
N MET A 211 4.25 8.20 0.20
CA MET A 211 4.66 7.98 1.60
C MET A 211 4.16 9.09 2.54
N ARG A 212 4.18 10.35 2.08
CA ARG A 212 3.62 11.48 2.84
C ARG A 212 2.10 11.36 3.01
N ALA A 213 1.39 10.95 1.96
CA ALA A 213 -0.03 10.67 2.02
C ALA A 213 -0.34 9.50 2.97
N ALA A 214 0.44 8.42 2.91
CA ALA A 214 0.33 7.27 3.81
C ALA A 214 0.50 7.68 5.27
N ALA A 215 1.53 8.48 5.60
CA ALA A 215 1.76 8.96 6.96
C ALA A 215 0.55 9.74 7.51
N ARG A 216 -0.04 10.62 6.70
CA ARG A 216 -1.25 11.36 7.09
C ARG A 216 -2.46 10.44 7.24
N ALA A 217 -2.64 9.48 6.33
CA ALA A 217 -3.75 8.55 6.36
C ALA A 217 -3.68 7.65 7.61
N VAL A 218 -2.52 7.04 7.90
CA VAL A 218 -2.28 6.24 9.10
C VAL A 218 -2.67 7.03 10.36
N ALA A 219 -2.16 8.25 10.49
CA ALA A 219 -2.49 9.12 11.62
C ALA A 219 -4.00 9.42 11.69
N SER A 220 -4.68 9.59 10.55
CA SER A 220 -6.12 9.84 10.47
C SER A 220 -6.97 8.62 10.85
N TYR A 221 -6.55 7.41 10.48
CA TYR A 221 -7.20 6.17 10.90
C TYR A 221 -7.05 5.92 12.41
N TRP A 222 -5.85 6.09 12.97
CA TRP A 222 -5.64 6.02 14.42
C TRP A 222 -6.43 7.09 15.18
N TYR A 223 -6.41 8.33 14.68
CA TYR A 223 -7.19 9.43 15.25
C TYR A 223 -8.70 9.13 15.25
N THR A 224 -9.20 8.55 14.15
CA THR A 224 -10.60 8.15 14.01
C THR A 224 -10.97 7.10 15.06
N ALA A 225 -10.16 6.06 15.23
CA ALA A 225 -10.39 5.05 16.26
C ALA A 225 -10.39 5.66 17.68
N TRP A 226 -9.45 6.57 17.97
CA TRP A 226 -9.36 7.25 19.26
C TRP A 226 -10.57 8.16 19.54
N VAL A 227 -11.04 8.91 18.54
CA VAL A 227 -12.27 9.72 18.66
C VAL A 227 -13.49 8.82 18.90
N ASN A 228 -13.62 7.73 18.13
CA ASN A 228 -14.71 6.75 18.29
C ASN A 228 -14.67 6.04 19.65
N ALA A 229 -13.48 5.95 20.27
CA ALA A 229 -13.29 5.40 21.61
C ALA A 229 -13.74 6.34 22.73
N GLY A 230 -14.17 7.57 22.42
CA GLY A 230 -14.52 8.58 23.42
C GLY A 230 -13.32 9.38 23.91
N LYS A 231 -12.24 9.43 23.12
CA LYS A 231 -11.00 10.17 23.41
C LYS A 231 -10.35 9.77 24.76
N PRO A 232 -10.15 8.46 25.02
CA PRO A 232 -9.54 8.02 26.27
C PRO A 232 -8.15 8.64 26.43
N LYS A 233 -7.82 9.02 27.66
CA LYS A 233 -6.44 9.35 28.00
C LYS A 233 -5.70 8.05 28.25
N PHE A 234 -4.75 7.78 27.38
CA PHE A 234 -3.63 6.92 27.73
C PHE A 234 -2.61 7.85 28.38
N TRP A 235 -1.94 7.37 29.44
CA TRP A 235 -0.96 8.09 30.29
C TRP A 235 -1.46 9.37 31.00
#